data_AF-A0A812CKG2-F1
#
_entry.id   AF-A0A812CKG2-F1
#
_cell.length_a   1.000
_cell.length_b   1.000
_cell.length_c   1.000
_cell.angle_alpha   90.00
_cell.angle_beta   90.00
_cell.angle_gamma   90.00
#
_symmetry.space_group_name_H-M   'P 1'
#
loop_
_entity.id
_entity.type
_entity.pdbx_description
1 polymer ?
#
loop_
_entity_poly.entity_id
_entity_poly.type
_entity_poly.pdbx_seq_one_letter_code
_entity_poly.pdbx_strand_id
1 'polypeptide(L)'
;MGRSALHLAIDSEKLDVIEILLDNVNFNCIEESLLHAISKGGTKIVKIIIEHPTFMAGENKLRKMDGGEAFFRTEEKSQFPPDITPLILAAHYNNHEIIQMFLSRNHTIEKPHPISCKCTGCVTKQNYDSLKRSRSRLNAYRALASPAYMALSSPDPIMTTFELRQEMQKLAEVEKEFKNEYLGLVEQCMDFACELMDLCRGTQEVEAVLSGGWGDSSFRDPLARLKMALRYEEKKFVAHPNCQQHMTSIWYGSEMGFLQSLNWWRKLLFGIIYIPFVPFFCAAYIIAPNSKASAVMRCPVIKFVTHTASHICFLILLAAATFRLTENAIHISSTDELNSAQHKNMPPDERTHSLLKETLRPANTLLTHVQICIVFWILGG
;
A
#
# COMPACT_ATOMS: atom_id res chain seq x y z
N MET A 1 -34.55 -8.90 -34.15
CA MET A 1 -33.58 -7.79 -34.12
C MET A 1 -34.37 -6.50 -33.87
N GLY A 2 -34.68 -6.17 -32.60
CA GLY A 2 -35.46 -4.99 -32.23
C GLY A 2 -34.69 -3.67 -32.35
N ARG A 3 -34.04 -3.43 -33.50
CA ARG A 3 -33.22 -2.23 -33.72
C ARG A 3 -34.12 -1.06 -34.08
N SER A 4 -34.12 -0.01 -33.25
CA SER A 4 -34.78 1.25 -33.58
C SER A 4 -34.06 1.96 -34.74
N ALA A 5 -34.77 2.84 -35.47
CA ALA A 5 -34.19 3.65 -36.54
C ALA A 5 -32.96 4.45 -36.06
N LEU A 6 -32.97 4.90 -34.79
CA LEU A 6 -31.86 5.62 -34.18
C LEU A 6 -30.61 4.73 -34.01
N HIS A 7 -30.77 3.43 -33.69
CA HIS A 7 -29.64 2.50 -33.60
C HIS A 7 -28.96 2.30 -34.96
N LEU A 8 -29.75 2.22 -36.04
CA LEU A 8 -29.22 2.09 -37.40
C LEU A 8 -28.53 3.38 -37.88
N ALA A 9 -29.05 4.55 -37.49
CA ALA A 9 -28.43 5.83 -37.78
C ALA A 9 -27.07 5.96 -37.07
N ILE A 10 -26.97 5.50 -35.82
CA ILE A 10 -25.72 5.45 -35.05
C ILE A 10 -24.73 4.46 -35.66
N ASP A 11 -25.17 3.26 -36.01
CA ASP A 11 -24.32 2.25 -36.67
C ASP A 11 -23.74 2.73 -38.02
N SER A 12 -24.43 3.67 -38.68
CA SER A 12 -23.98 4.27 -39.95
C SER A 12 -23.31 5.64 -39.80
N GLU A 13 -23.12 6.12 -38.57
CA GLU A 13 -22.48 7.40 -38.23
C GLU A 13 -23.06 8.64 -38.94
N LYS A 14 -24.36 8.62 -39.29
CA LYS A 14 -25.02 9.71 -40.00
C LYS A 14 -25.55 10.76 -39.02
N LEU A 15 -24.73 11.77 -38.71
CA LEU A 15 -25.05 12.81 -37.72
C LEU A 15 -26.35 13.57 -38.03
N ASP A 16 -26.55 13.99 -39.29
CA ASP A 16 -27.75 14.75 -39.70
C ASP A 16 -29.05 13.97 -39.44
N VAL A 17 -29.01 12.66 -39.67
CA VAL A 17 -30.16 11.77 -39.44
C VAL A 17 -30.41 11.57 -37.95
N ILE A 18 -29.34 11.48 -37.15
CA ILE A 18 -29.44 11.35 -35.69
C ILE A 18 -30.12 12.59 -35.10
N GLU A 19 -29.70 13.79 -35.49
CA GLU A 19 -30.31 15.05 -35.01
C GLU A 19 -31.83 15.09 -35.29
N ILE A 20 -32.25 14.80 -36.52
CA ILE A 20 -33.67 14.83 -36.89
C ILE A 20 -34.49 13.76 -36.14
N LEU A 21 -33.88 12.59 -35.89
CA LEU A 21 -34.56 11.50 -35.17
C LEU A 21 -34.71 11.81 -33.68
N LEU A 22 -33.80 12.57 -33.07
CA LEU A 22 -33.84 12.88 -31.62
C LEU A 22 -35.05 13.73 -31.21
N ASP A 23 -35.63 14.50 -32.14
CA ASP A 23 -36.84 15.30 -31.89
C ASP A 23 -38.12 14.45 -31.76
N ASN A 24 -38.16 13.29 -32.41
CA ASN A 24 -39.38 12.51 -32.61
C ASN A 24 -39.44 11.22 -31.78
N VAL A 25 -38.44 10.97 -30.92
CA VAL A 25 -38.23 9.68 -30.25
C VAL A 25 -38.43 9.80 -28.73
N ASN A 26 -38.97 8.73 -28.13
CA ASN A 26 -39.18 8.63 -26.69
C ASN A 26 -37.84 8.57 -25.91
N PHE A 27 -37.83 9.10 -24.68
CA PHE A 27 -36.64 9.15 -23.83
C PHE A 27 -35.95 7.78 -23.64
N ASN A 28 -36.70 6.70 -23.38
CA ASN A 28 -36.11 5.36 -23.19
C ASN A 28 -35.31 4.89 -24.42
N CYS A 29 -35.78 5.21 -25.63
CA CYS A 29 -35.07 4.87 -26.86
C CYS A 29 -33.84 5.75 -27.08
N ILE A 30 -33.86 7.00 -26.60
CA ILE A 30 -32.69 7.90 -26.62
C ILE A 30 -31.64 7.39 -25.62
N GLU A 31 -32.04 7.02 -24.40
CA GLU A 31 -31.15 6.43 -23.37
C GLU A 31 -30.47 5.15 -23.90
N GLU A 32 -31.24 4.23 -24.48
CA GLU A 32 -30.70 3.00 -25.06
C GLU A 32 -29.74 3.28 -26.23
N SER A 33 -30.13 4.19 -27.13
CA SER A 33 -29.29 4.58 -28.26
C SER A 33 -28.01 5.29 -27.82
N LEU A 34 -28.06 6.05 -26.72
CA LEU A 34 -26.89 6.67 -26.09
C LEU A 34 -25.93 5.60 -25.55
N LEU A 35 -26.44 4.58 -24.84
CA LEU A 35 -25.62 3.45 -24.37
C LEU A 35 -24.97 2.72 -25.56
N HIS A 36 -25.70 2.52 -26.65
CA HIS A 36 -25.16 1.96 -27.89
C HIS A 36 -24.06 2.84 -28.50
N ALA A 37 -24.27 4.16 -28.58
CA ALA A 37 -23.26 5.10 -29.09
C ALA A 37 -21.98 5.10 -28.25
N ILE A 38 -22.10 4.99 -26.92
CA ILE A 38 -20.97 4.85 -26.00
C ILE A 38 -20.23 3.53 -26.25
N SER A 39 -20.96 2.43 -26.45
CA SER A 39 -20.35 1.12 -26.75
C SER A 39 -19.54 1.11 -28.05
N LYS A 40 -19.91 1.95 -29.01
CA LYS A 40 -19.19 2.15 -30.28
C LYS A 40 -18.02 3.14 -30.15
N GLY A 41 -17.95 3.92 -29.07
CA GLY A 41 -16.94 4.96 -28.90
C GLY A 41 -17.17 6.21 -29.77
N GLY A 42 -18.39 6.43 -30.26
CA GLY A 42 -18.73 7.56 -31.13
C GLY A 42 -18.82 8.88 -30.36
N THR A 43 -17.69 9.53 -30.05
CA THR A 43 -17.65 10.71 -29.16
C THR A 43 -18.47 11.90 -29.67
N LYS A 44 -18.45 12.15 -30.98
CA LYS A 44 -19.28 13.19 -31.63
C LYS A 44 -20.78 12.89 -31.51
N ILE A 45 -21.18 11.65 -31.70
CA ILE A 45 -22.59 11.22 -31.62
C ILE A 45 -23.07 11.36 -30.18
N VAL A 46 -22.29 10.88 -29.22
CA VAL A 46 -22.57 11.01 -27.78
C VAL A 46 -22.73 12.49 -27.41
N LYS A 47 -21.89 13.38 -27.97
CA LYS A 47 -21.99 14.81 -27.74
C LYS A 47 -23.31 15.39 -28.22
N ILE A 48 -23.70 15.09 -29.46
CA ILE A 48 -24.97 15.55 -30.03
C ILE A 48 -26.15 15.07 -29.19
N ILE A 49 -26.17 13.79 -28.80
CA ILE A 49 -27.27 13.21 -28.02
C ILE A 49 -27.38 13.87 -26.64
N ILE A 50 -26.25 14.06 -25.94
CA ILE A 50 -26.25 14.66 -24.59
C ILE A 50 -26.58 16.16 -24.63
N GLU A 51 -26.20 16.87 -25.70
CA GLU A 51 -26.50 18.29 -25.88
C GLU A 51 -27.94 18.54 -26.35
N HIS A 52 -28.64 17.50 -26.79
CA HIS A 52 -29.99 17.62 -27.32
C HIS A 52 -31.01 18.01 -26.22
N PRO A 53 -31.92 18.98 -26.47
CA PRO A 53 -32.89 19.46 -25.48
C PRO A 53 -33.86 18.38 -24.99
N THR A 54 -34.23 17.42 -25.85
CA THR A 54 -35.12 16.30 -25.45
C THR A 54 -34.46 15.38 -24.43
N PHE A 55 -33.16 15.12 -24.56
CA PHE A 55 -32.39 14.34 -23.60
C PHE A 55 -32.25 15.08 -22.27
N MET A 56 -31.84 16.35 -22.30
CA MET A 56 -31.71 17.19 -21.11
C MET A 56 -33.04 17.33 -20.35
N ALA A 57 -34.16 17.48 -21.06
CA ALA A 57 -35.48 17.54 -20.45
C ALA A 57 -35.91 16.22 -19.82
N GLY A 58 -35.61 15.09 -20.46
CA GLY A 58 -35.90 13.75 -19.94
C GLY A 58 -35.03 13.39 -18.72
N GLU A 59 -33.74 13.70 -18.76
CA GLU A 59 -32.81 13.45 -17.65
C GLU A 59 -33.19 14.26 -16.40
N ASN A 60 -33.54 15.53 -16.58
CA ASN A 60 -33.99 16.38 -15.47
C ASN A 60 -35.28 15.88 -14.82
N LYS A 61 -36.16 15.22 -15.58
CA LYS A 61 -37.34 14.55 -15.03
C LYS A 61 -36.94 13.32 -14.22
N LEU A 62 -36.03 12.51 -14.75
CA LEU A 62 -35.53 11.31 -14.07
C LEU A 62 -34.83 11.65 -12.74
N ARG A 63 -33.99 12.69 -12.72
CA ARG A 63 -33.31 13.18 -11.50
C ARG A 63 -34.29 13.66 -10.42
N LYS A 64 -35.46 14.18 -10.80
CA LYS A 64 -36.49 14.69 -9.87
C LYS A 64 -37.44 13.61 -9.35
N MET A 65 -37.56 12.46 -10.04
CA MET A 65 -38.50 11.39 -9.69
C MET A 65 -37.96 10.37 -8.67
N ASP A 66 -36.75 10.56 -8.16
CA ASP A 66 -36.01 9.62 -7.30
C ASP A 66 -35.58 8.35 -8.05
N GLY A 67 -34.27 8.13 -8.13
CA GLY A 67 -33.57 7.25 -9.08
C GLY A 67 -33.69 5.74 -8.79
N GLY A 68 -34.80 5.29 -8.21
CA GLY A 68 -35.01 3.90 -7.80
C GLY A 68 -35.56 3.00 -8.90
N GLU A 69 -36.31 3.52 -9.86
CA GLU A 69 -37.10 2.69 -10.78
C GLU A 69 -36.27 1.87 -11.77
N ALA A 70 -35.09 2.35 -12.15
CA ALA A 70 -34.24 1.63 -13.10
C ALA A 70 -33.87 0.22 -12.60
N PHE A 71 -33.57 0.08 -11.31
CA PHE A 71 -33.28 -1.22 -10.70
C PHE A 71 -34.49 -2.18 -10.69
N PHE A 72 -35.71 -1.64 -10.61
CA PHE A 72 -36.96 -2.41 -10.55
C PHE A 72 -37.57 -2.66 -11.93
N ARG A 73 -36.94 -2.20 -13.03
CA ARG A 73 -37.40 -2.50 -14.39
C ARG A 73 -37.28 -4.01 -14.65
N THR A 74 -38.43 -4.65 -14.86
CA THR A 74 -38.56 -6.09 -15.15
C THR A 74 -38.44 -6.42 -16.64
N GLU A 75 -38.63 -5.42 -17.52
CA GLU A 75 -38.63 -5.64 -18.97
C GLU A 75 -37.20 -5.60 -19.53
N GLU A 76 -36.67 -6.76 -19.93
CA GLU A 76 -35.39 -6.93 -20.64
C GLU A 76 -35.48 -6.48 -22.12
N LYS A 77 -36.04 -5.28 -22.37
CA LYS A 77 -36.13 -4.74 -23.74
C LYS A 77 -34.83 -4.14 -24.25
N SER A 78 -33.84 -3.94 -23.37
CA SER A 78 -32.55 -3.33 -23.70
C SER A 78 -31.42 -4.36 -23.77
N GLN A 79 -30.46 -4.12 -24.66
CA GLN A 79 -29.21 -4.89 -24.76
C GLN A 79 -28.33 -4.77 -23.49
N PHE A 80 -28.51 -3.71 -22.71
CA PHE A 80 -27.71 -3.44 -21.52
C PHE A 80 -28.51 -3.73 -20.23
N PRO A 81 -27.84 -4.22 -19.16
CA PRO A 81 -28.45 -4.35 -17.85
C PRO A 81 -29.00 -3.00 -17.35
N PRO A 82 -30.17 -2.99 -16.69
CA PRO A 82 -30.87 -1.76 -16.33
C PRO A 82 -30.17 -0.96 -15.21
N ASP A 83 -29.16 -1.54 -14.56
CA ASP A 83 -28.30 -0.90 -13.56
C ASP A 83 -27.14 -0.10 -14.16
N ILE A 84 -26.86 -0.24 -15.46
CA ILE A 84 -25.77 0.47 -16.13
C ILE A 84 -26.24 1.86 -16.56
N THR A 85 -25.66 2.89 -15.96
CA THR A 85 -25.82 4.27 -16.41
C THR A 85 -24.86 4.59 -17.56
N PRO A 86 -25.13 5.62 -18.37
CA PRO A 86 -24.22 6.06 -19.44
C PRO A 86 -22.78 6.33 -18.95
N LEU A 87 -22.62 6.91 -17.77
CA LEU A 87 -21.31 7.15 -17.16
C LEU A 87 -20.61 5.85 -16.72
N ILE A 88 -21.35 4.89 -16.14
CA ILE A 88 -20.80 3.56 -15.79
C ILE A 88 -20.31 2.85 -17.05
N LEU A 89 -21.10 2.87 -18.12
CA LEU A 89 -20.71 2.24 -19.39
C LEU A 89 -19.47 2.90 -20.00
N ALA A 90 -19.42 4.24 -20.01
CA ALA A 90 -18.27 4.97 -20.51
C ALA A 90 -16.99 4.63 -19.72
N ALA A 91 -17.12 4.47 -18.40
CA ALA A 91 -16.02 4.03 -17.55
C ALA A 91 -15.60 2.58 -17.83
N HIS A 92 -16.54 1.67 -18.10
CA HIS A 92 -16.21 0.27 -18.48
C HIS A 92 -15.41 0.21 -19.78
N TYR A 93 -15.69 1.08 -20.75
CA TYR A 93 -14.91 1.18 -22.00
C TYR A 93 -13.65 2.05 -21.86
N ASN A 94 -13.38 2.63 -20.69
CA ASN A 94 -12.20 3.47 -20.40
C ASN A 94 -12.02 4.63 -21.39
N ASN A 95 -13.12 5.23 -21.89
CA ASN A 95 -13.06 6.34 -22.84
C ASN A 95 -13.04 7.69 -22.11
N HIS A 96 -11.86 8.32 -22.03
CA HIS A 96 -11.66 9.56 -21.28
C HIS A 96 -12.49 10.75 -21.81
N GLU A 97 -12.69 10.88 -23.12
CA GLU A 97 -13.43 12.01 -23.71
C GLU A 97 -14.90 11.98 -23.27
N ILE A 98 -15.53 10.81 -23.39
CA ILE A 98 -16.93 10.61 -22.99
C ILE A 98 -17.07 10.80 -21.48
N ILE A 99 -16.16 10.24 -20.68
CA ILE A 99 -16.16 10.40 -19.22
C ILE A 99 -16.07 11.89 -18.86
N GLN A 100 -15.15 12.63 -19.47
CA GLN A 100 -14.98 14.07 -19.24
C GLN A 100 -16.24 14.86 -19.62
N MET A 101 -16.92 14.49 -20.71
CA MET A 101 -18.18 15.13 -21.11
C MET A 101 -19.30 14.94 -20.09
N PHE A 102 -19.36 13.78 -19.42
CA PHE A 102 -20.31 13.53 -18.33
C PHE A 102 -19.88 14.20 -17.02
N LEU A 103 -18.60 14.13 -16.65
CA LEU A 103 -18.08 14.77 -15.43
C LEU A 103 -18.26 16.30 -15.48
N SER A 104 -18.06 16.94 -16.64
CA SER A 104 -18.28 18.39 -16.80
C SER A 104 -19.73 18.83 -16.62
N ARG A 105 -20.68 17.89 -16.68
CA ARG A 105 -22.12 18.11 -16.44
C ARG A 105 -22.56 17.68 -15.02
N ASN A 106 -21.61 17.51 -14.10
CA ASN A 106 -21.85 17.07 -12.73
C ASN A 106 -22.52 15.69 -12.63
N HIS A 107 -22.23 14.78 -13.57
CA HIS A 107 -22.53 13.36 -13.36
C HIS A 107 -21.40 12.72 -12.57
N THR A 108 -21.74 12.01 -11.50
CA THR A 108 -20.78 11.27 -10.68
C THR A 108 -21.30 9.86 -10.46
N ILE A 109 -20.39 8.91 -10.30
CA ILE A 109 -20.75 7.55 -9.92
C ILE A 109 -20.84 7.53 -8.40
N GLU A 110 -22.02 7.21 -7.87
CA GLU A 110 -22.21 7.08 -6.43
C GLU A 110 -21.49 5.82 -5.92
N LYS A 111 -20.73 5.96 -4.83
CA LYS A 111 -20.07 4.82 -4.19
C LYS A 111 -21.13 3.88 -3.59
N PRO A 112 -21.10 2.57 -3.90
CA PRO A 112 -22.04 1.62 -3.33
C PRO A 112 -21.95 1.56 -1.79
N HIS A 113 -23.07 1.39 -1.12
CA HIS A 113 -23.09 1.19 0.33
C HIS A 113 -22.37 -0.11 0.73
N PRO A 114 -21.81 -0.18 1.95
CA PRO A 114 -21.19 -1.41 2.46
C PRO A 114 -22.21 -2.55 2.52
N ILE A 115 -21.74 -3.79 2.39
CA ILE A 115 -22.58 -5.00 2.37
C ILE A 115 -23.47 -5.08 3.63
N SER A 116 -22.95 -4.65 4.78
CA SER A 116 -23.64 -4.66 6.07
C SER A 116 -24.67 -3.54 6.25
N CYS A 117 -24.86 -2.67 5.27
CA CYS A 117 -25.79 -1.55 5.36
C CYS A 117 -27.26 -2.02 5.43
N LYS A 118 -27.99 -1.47 6.40
CA LYS A 118 -29.41 -1.76 6.68
C LYS A 118 -30.35 -0.61 6.32
N CYS A 119 -29.93 0.33 5.48
CA CYS A 119 -30.82 1.42 5.06
C CYS A 119 -32.02 0.89 4.25
N THR A 120 -33.13 1.63 4.26
CA THR A 120 -34.38 1.24 3.57
C THR A 120 -34.14 0.89 2.11
N GLY A 121 -33.40 1.73 1.36
CA GLY A 121 -33.07 1.46 -0.04
C GLY A 121 -32.26 0.18 -0.27
N CYS A 122 -31.32 -0.14 0.62
CA CYS A 122 -30.53 -1.38 0.52
C CYS A 122 -31.37 -2.62 0.82
N VAL A 123 -32.23 -2.55 1.84
CA VAL A 123 -33.12 -3.66 2.23
C VAL A 123 -34.16 -3.90 1.14
N THR A 124 -34.77 -2.85 0.57
CA THR A 124 -35.73 -2.99 -0.53
C THR A 124 -35.08 -3.65 -1.76
N LYS A 125 -33.88 -3.21 -2.16
CA LYS A 125 -33.14 -3.83 -3.27
C LYS A 125 -32.78 -5.30 -2.98
N GLN A 126 -32.43 -5.63 -1.74
CA GLN A 126 -32.10 -7.00 -1.32
C GLN A 126 -33.32 -7.93 -1.40
N ASN A 127 -34.47 -7.47 -0.91
CA ASN A 127 -35.70 -8.25 -0.89
C ASN A 127 -36.29 -8.42 -2.29
N TYR A 128 -36.04 -7.47 -3.19
CA TYR A 128 -36.46 -7.58 -4.58
C TYR A 128 -35.63 -8.62 -5.34
N ASP A 129 -34.30 -8.42 -5.40
CA ASP A 129 -33.40 -9.36 -6.07
C ASP A 129 -31.96 -9.20 -5.57
N SER A 130 -31.51 -10.21 -4.81
CA SER A 130 -30.17 -10.25 -4.24
C SER A 130 -29.05 -10.30 -5.30
N LEU A 131 -29.26 -11.01 -6.42
CA LEU A 131 -28.27 -11.16 -7.49
C LEU A 131 -28.16 -9.89 -8.33
N LYS A 132 -29.29 -9.24 -8.65
CA LYS A 132 -29.24 -7.91 -9.30
C LYS A 132 -28.52 -6.90 -8.42
N ARG A 133 -28.73 -6.94 -7.09
CA ARG A 133 -28.03 -6.04 -6.15
C ARG A 133 -26.52 -6.27 -6.16
N SER A 134 -26.05 -7.51 -6.10
CA SER A 134 -24.61 -7.82 -6.14
C SER A 134 -23.98 -7.43 -7.48
N ARG A 135 -24.66 -7.71 -8.61
CA ARG A 135 -24.19 -7.35 -9.95
C ARG A 135 -24.12 -5.85 -10.17
N SER A 136 -25.13 -5.11 -9.72
CA SER A 136 -25.15 -3.63 -9.77
C SER A 136 -24.00 -3.03 -8.96
N ARG A 137 -23.72 -3.55 -7.75
CA ARG A 137 -22.56 -3.14 -6.96
C ARG A 137 -21.25 -3.40 -7.70
N LEU A 138 -21.07 -4.60 -8.25
CA LEU A 138 -19.87 -4.97 -8.98
C LEU A 138 -19.65 -4.08 -10.22
N ASN A 139 -20.71 -3.77 -10.96
CA ASN A 139 -20.66 -2.86 -12.11
C ASN A 139 -20.25 -1.44 -11.71
N ALA A 140 -20.75 -0.95 -10.56
CA ALA A 140 -20.33 0.34 -10.01
C ALA A 140 -18.86 0.34 -9.61
N TYR A 141 -18.37 -0.70 -8.91
CA TYR A 141 -16.94 -0.82 -8.57
C TYR A 141 -16.05 -0.94 -9.81
N ARG A 142 -16.47 -1.69 -10.83
CA ARG A 142 -15.76 -1.78 -12.11
C ARG A 142 -15.62 -0.42 -12.79
N ALA A 143 -16.65 0.42 -12.71
CA ALA A 143 -16.60 1.76 -13.25
C ALA A 143 -15.70 2.70 -12.40
N LEU A 144 -15.76 2.61 -11.07
CA LEU A 144 -14.90 3.39 -10.17
C LEU A 144 -13.42 3.02 -10.32
N ALA A 145 -13.10 1.74 -10.58
CA ALA A 145 -11.75 1.24 -10.77
C ALA A 145 -11.18 1.49 -12.19
N SER A 146 -11.93 2.15 -13.07
CA SER A 146 -11.48 2.49 -14.42
C SER A 146 -10.37 3.56 -14.38
N PRO A 147 -9.21 3.36 -15.03
CA PRO A 147 -8.10 4.32 -15.03
C PRO A 147 -8.50 5.73 -15.46
N ALA A 148 -9.28 5.86 -16.55
CA ALA A 148 -9.75 7.15 -17.03
C ALA A 148 -10.69 7.84 -16.02
N TYR A 149 -11.53 7.07 -15.31
CA TYR A 149 -12.39 7.63 -14.28
C TYR A 149 -11.59 8.06 -13.04
N MET A 150 -10.67 7.24 -12.56
CA MET A 150 -9.80 7.58 -11.42
C MET A 150 -8.97 8.84 -11.68
N ALA A 151 -8.42 8.97 -12.90
CA ALA A 151 -7.62 10.12 -13.29
C ALA A 151 -8.41 11.44 -13.35
N LEU A 152 -9.69 11.39 -13.75
CA LEU A 152 -10.51 12.58 -13.97
C LEU A 152 -11.43 12.95 -12.79
N SER A 153 -11.76 12.00 -11.94
CA SER A 153 -12.77 12.18 -10.88
C SER A 153 -12.25 12.81 -9.59
N SER A 154 -10.96 12.64 -9.28
CA SER A 154 -10.40 12.93 -7.95
C SER A 154 -9.15 13.83 -8.03
N PRO A 155 -8.99 14.78 -7.10
CA PRO A 155 -7.82 15.68 -7.09
C PRO A 155 -6.52 14.97 -6.67
N ASP A 156 -6.63 13.94 -5.82
CA ASP A 156 -5.53 13.03 -5.46
C ASP A 156 -5.88 11.60 -5.92
N PRO A 157 -5.52 11.23 -7.16
CA PRO A 157 -5.89 9.93 -7.72
C PRO A 157 -5.23 8.78 -6.97
N ILE A 158 -3.97 8.90 -6.53
CA ILE A 158 -3.24 7.79 -5.89
C ILE A 158 -3.85 7.43 -4.53
N MET A 159 -4.15 8.45 -3.72
CA MET A 159 -4.83 8.22 -2.42
C MET A 159 -6.17 7.52 -2.64
N THR A 160 -6.98 8.06 -3.55
CA THR A 160 -8.32 7.52 -3.85
C THR A 160 -8.24 6.08 -4.37
N THR A 161 -7.25 5.78 -5.22
CA THR A 161 -6.99 4.43 -5.72
C THR A 161 -6.61 3.46 -4.61
N PHE A 162 -5.76 3.85 -3.66
CA PHE A 162 -5.40 2.98 -2.52
C PHE A 162 -6.59 2.71 -1.61
N GLU A 163 -7.40 3.72 -1.30
CA GLU A 163 -8.63 3.54 -0.51
C GLU A 163 -9.62 2.61 -1.21
N LEU A 164 -9.88 2.85 -2.50
CA LEU A 164 -10.78 2.03 -3.31
C LEU A 164 -10.30 0.59 -3.40
N ARG A 165 -9.00 0.38 -3.59
CA ARG A 165 -8.39 -0.95 -3.63
C ARG A 165 -8.61 -1.70 -2.32
N GLN A 166 -8.38 -1.05 -1.17
CA GLN A 166 -8.56 -1.66 0.15
C GLN A 166 -10.02 -2.02 0.44
N GLU A 167 -10.95 -1.16 -0.01
CA GLU A 167 -12.37 -1.44 0.06
C GLU A 167 -12.74 -2.67 -0.78
N MET A 168 -12.30 -2.73 -2.04
CA MET A 168 -12.55 -3.87 -2.92
C MET A 168 -11.88 -5.17 -2.44
N GLN A 169 -10.70 -5.09 -1.84
CA GLN A 169 -10.03 -6.25 -1.25
C GLN A 169 -10.86 -6.86 -0.11
N LYS A 170 -11.42 -6.02 0.77
CA LYS A 170 -12.35 -6.48 1.83
C LYS A 170 -13.63 -7.06 1.25
N LEU A 171 -14.17 -6.46 0.18
CA LEU A 171 -15.36 -6.97 -0.50
C LEU A 171 -15.11 -8.35 -1.12
N ALA A 172 -13.93 -8.59 -1.69
CA ALA A 172 -13.54 -9.88 -2.25
C ALA A 172 -13.47 -11.01 -1.20
N GLU A 173 -13.23 -10.69 0.07
CA GLU A 173 -13.25 -11.65 1.17
C GLU A 173 -14.68 -11.98 1.63
N VAL A 174 -15.58 -11.00 1.56
CA VAL A 174 -16.98 -11.14 1.98
C VAL A 174 -17.84 -11.79 0.89
N GLU A 175 -17.76 -11.32 -0.36
CA GLU A 175 -18.50 -11.86 -1.51
C GLU A 175 -17.66 -12.90 -2.25
N LYS A 176 -17.85 -14.17 -1.89
CA LYS A 176 -17.04 -15.27 -2.44
C LYS A 176 -17.37 -15.57 -3.90
N GLU A 177 -18.59 -15.29 -4.32
CA GLU A 177 -19.12 -15.58 -5.66
C GLU A 177 -18.44 -14.74 -6.74
N PHE A 178 -18.15 -13.47 -6.45
CA PHE A 178 -17.51 -12.52 -7.38
C PHE A 178 -16.06 -12.18 -6.99
N LYS A 179 -15.45 -13.00 -6.13
CA LYS A 179 -14.11 -12.77 -5.58
C LYS A 179 -13.07 -12.50 -6.68
N ASN A 180 -13.07 -13.31 -7.74
CA ASN A 180 -12.10 -13.18 -8.83
C ASN A 180 -12.26 -11.86 -9.60
N GLU A 181 -13.51 -11.39 -9.79
CA GLU A 181 -13.77 -10.12 -10.46
C GLU A 181 -13.27 -8.94 -9.62
N TYR A 182 -13.53 -8.95 -8.30
CA TYR A 182 -12.99 -7.92 -7.40
C TYR A 182 -11.46 -7.94 -7.35
N LEU A 183 -10.83 -9.12 -7.31
CA LEU A 183 -9.36 -9.21 -7.33
C LEU A 183 -8.77 -8.67 -8.63
N GLY A 184 -9.43 -8.87 -9.78
CA GLY A 184 -9.04 -8.25 -11.05
C GLY A 184 -9.12 -6.72 -11.01
N LEU A 185 -10.17 -6.15 -10.40
CA LEU A 185 -10.30 -4.70 -10.22
C LEU A 185 -9.25 -4.13 -9.24
N VAL A 186 -8.91 -4.89 -8.20
CA VAL A 186 -7.85 -4.57 -7.24
C VAL A 186 -6.49 -4.50 -7.93
N GLU A 187 -6.20 -5.44 -8.83
CA GLU A 187 -4.98 -5.42 -9.65
C GLU A 187 -4.97 -4.21 -10.59
N GLN A 188 -6.07 -3.95 -11.30
CA GLN A 188 -6.21 -2.80 -12.20
C GLN A 188 -5.97 -1.45 -11.48
N CYS A 189 -6.46 -1.30 -10.25
CA CYS A 189 -6.19 -0.11 -9.44
C CYS A 189 -4.69 0.03 -9.13
N MET A 190 -4.02 -1.07 -8.80
CA MET A 190 -2.59 -1.05 -8.52
C MET A 190 -1.76 -0.77 -9.78
N ASP A 191 -2.17 -1.32 -10.92
CA ASP A 191 -1.54 -1.05 -12.22
C ASP A 191 -1.61 0.42 -12.57
N PHE A 192 -2.78 1.04 -12.42
CA PHE A 192 -2.94 2.48 -12.60
C PHE A 192 -1.99 3.31 -11.71
N ALA A 193 -1.85 2.95 -10.43
CA ALA A 193 -0.95 3.65 -9.52
C ALA A 193 0.53 3.51 -9.92
N CYS A 194 0.93 2.34 -10.41
CA CYS A 194 2.27 2.10 -10.95
C CYS A 194 2.50 2.84 -12.27
N GLU A 195 1.54 2.79 -13.20
CA GLU A 195 1.61 3.52 -14.48
C GLU A 195 1.76 5.03 -14.25
N LEU A 196 1.02 5.59 -13.28
CA LEU A 196 1.18 7.00 -12.91
C LEU A 196 2.58 7.29 -12.35
N MET A 197 3.18 6.33 -11.64
CA MET A 197 4.54 6.43 -11.12
C MET A 197 5.61 6.31 -12.22
N ASP A 198 5.36 5.52 -13.27
CA ASP A 198 6.22 5.40 -14.46
C ASP A 198 6.27 6.70 -15.27
N LEU A 199 5.22 7.52 -15.23
CA LEU A 199 5.16 8.80 -15.93
C LEU A 199 6.04 9.90 -15.30
N CYS A 200 6.54 9.69 -14.08
CA CYS A 200 7.41 10.66 -13.41
C CYS A 200 8.80 10.69 -14.06
N ARG A 201 9.23 11.86 -14.51
CA ARG A 201 10.50 12.11 -15.21
C ARG A 201 11.59 12.61 -14.29
N GLY A 202 11.23 13.19 -13.15
CA GLY A 202 12.16 13.81 -12.22
C GLY A 202 12.02 13.31 -10.78
N THR A 203 13.08 13.46 -9.99
CA THR A 203 13.07 13.13 -8.56
C THR A 203 12.06 13.97 -7.78
N GLN A 204 11.83 15.22 -8.18
CA GLN A 204 10.84 16.11 -7.57
C GLN A 204 9.41 15.62 -7.80
N GLU A 205 9.11 15.09 -8.99
CA GLU A 205 7.80 14.51 -9.29
C GLU A 205 7.57 13.23 -8.48
N VAL A 206 8.60 12.39 -8.38
CA VAL A 206 8.57 11.19 -7.52
C VAL A 206 8.36 11.57 -6.06
N GLU A 207 9.08 12.56 -5.56
CA GLU A 207 8.90 13.05 -4.19
C GLU A 207 7.50 13.62 -3.96
N ALA A 208 6.94 14.37 -4.93
CA ALA A 208 5.56 14.86 -4.86
C ALA A 208 4.53 13.72 -4.82
N VAL A 209 4.79 12.63 -5.56
CA VAL A 209 3.99 11.41 -5.50
C VAL A 209 4.15 10.67 -4.17
N LEU A 210 5.31 10.68 -3.52
CA LEU A 210 5.54 9.92 -2.29
C LEU A 210 5.23 10.68 -0.99
N SER A 211 5.25 12.01 -1.03
CA SER A 211 5.09 12.88 0.16
C SER A 211 3.64 13.15 0.56
N GLY A 212 2.65 12.85 -0.30
CA GLY A 212 1.23 13.07 -0.01
C GLY A 212 0.77 14.53 -0.21
N GLY A 213 -0.44 14.72 -0.73
CA GLY A 213 -0.95 16.02 -1.18
C GLY A 213 -1.49 16.95 -0.08
N TRP A 214 -1.19 18.24 -0.24
CA TRP A 214 -1.89 19.47 0.21
C TRP A 214 -2.53 19.48 1.61
N GLY A 215 -1.70 19.36 2.64
CA GLY A 215 -2.01 19.82 3.99
C GLY A 215 -1.15 21.04 4.37
N ASP A 216 -1.77 22.03 5.01
CA ASP A 216 -1.10 23.22 5.54
C ASP A 216 -0.37 22.85 6.84
N SER A 217 0.88 22.40 6.73
CA SER A 217 1.75 22.27 7.91
C SER A 217 3.22 22.26 7.51
N SER A 218 3.99 23.03 8.26
CA SER A 218 5.43 23.30 8.11
C SER A 218 6.36 22.06 8.27
N PHE A 219 5.79 20.86 8.28
CA PHE A 219 6.46 19.56 8.44
C PHE A 219 5.80 18.53 7.51
N ARG A 220 6.01 18.66 6.20
CA ARG A 220 5.62 17.61 5.25
C ARG A 220 6.55 16.40 5.46
N ASP A 221 5.97 15.26 5.81
CA ASP A 221 6.69 13.99 5.84
C ASP A 221 6.93 13.53 4.40
N PRO A 222 8.18 13.53 3.89
CA PRO A 222 8.46 13.28 2.47
C PRO A 222 8.09 11.86 2.02
N LEU A 223 7.78 10.96 2.96
CA LEU A 223 7.40 9.58 2.70
C LEU A 223 6.00 9.22 3.22
N ALA A 224 5.12 10.20 3.45
CA ALA A 224 3.79 9.92 4.03
C ALA A 224 2.99 8.90 3.21
N ARG A 225 2.95 9.05 1.88
CA ARG A 225 2.22 8.14 0.98
C ARG A 225 2.91 6.78 0.90
N LEU A 226 4.24 6.72 0.95
CA LEU A 226 4.97 5.45 1.00
C LEU A 226 4.69 4.69 2.32
N LYS A 227 4.67 5.38 3.46
CA LYS A 227 4.32 4.77 4.76
C LYS A 227 2.89 4.24 4.75
N MET A 228 1.98 4.96 4.11
CA MET A 228 0.60 4.50 3.92
C MET A 228 0.54 3.27 3.02
N ALA A 229 1.24 3.25 1.88
CA ALA A 229 1.34 2.09 1.01
C ALA A 229 1.90 0.85 1.75
N LEU A 230 2.86 1.04 2.65
CA LEU A 230 3.37 -0.02 3.53
C LEU A 230 2.31 -0.53 4.51
N ARG A 231 1.51 0.35 5.14
CA ARG A 231 0.41 -0.03 6.03
C ARG A 231 -0.69 -0.81 5.31
N TYR A 232 -0.91 -0.49 4.05
CA TYR A 232 -1.86 -1.17 3.17
C TYR A 232 -1.27 -2.41 2.46
N GLU A 233 -0.02 -2.76 2.77
CA GLU A 233 0.70 -3.89 2.17
C GLU A 233 0.77 -3.85 0.64
N GLU A 234 0.89 -2.64 0.06
CA GLU A 234 0.93 -2.43 -1.39
C GLU A 234 2.31 -2.72 -1.99
N LYS A 235 2.64 -4.02 -2.05
CA LYS A 235 3.97 -4.51 -2.44
C LYS A 235 4.40 -4.05 -3.84
N LYS A 236 3.49 -4.04 -4.81
CA LYS A 236 3.78 -3.69 -6.21
C LYS A 236 4.21 -2.22 -6.35
N PHE A 237 3.48 -1.31 -5.71
CA PHE A 237 3.81 0.12 -5.69
C PHE A 237 5.11 0.41 -4.92
N VAL A 238 5.31 -0.23 -3.77
CA VAL A 238 6.53 -0.04 -2.97
C VAL A 238 7.76 -0.58 -3.72
N ALA A 239 7.65 -1.73 -4.38
CA ALA A 239 8.74 -2.35 -5.13
C ALA A 239 9.04 -1.66 -6.47
N HIS A 240 8.27 -0.63 -6.85
CA HIS A 240 8.43 0.09 -8.10
C HIS A 240 9.85 0.68 -8.24
N PRO A 241 10.51 0.61 -9.41
CA PRO A 241 11.88 1.09 -9.61
C PRO A 241 12.09 2.55 -9.17
N ASN A 242 11.18 3.46 -9.54
CA ASN A 242 11.26 4.87 -9.15
C ASN A 242 11.16 5.07 -7.62
N CYS A 243 10.28 4.32 -6.95
CA CYS A 243 10.16 4.33 -5.49
C CYS A 243 11.44 3.80 -4.82
N GLN A 244 11.97 2.69 -5.33
CA GLN A 244 13.20 2.07 -4.82
C GLN A 244 14.42 2.95 -5.03
N GLN A 245 14.53 3.63 -6.18
CA GLN A 245 15.61 4.57 -6.45
C GLN A 245 15.56 5.77 -5.50
N HIS A 246 14.37 6.35 -5.28
CA HIS A 246 14.18 7.45 -4.33
C HIS A 246 14.47 7.01 -2.88
N MET A 247 14.02 5.82 -2.48
CA MET A 247 14.31 5.27 -1.16
C MET A 247 15.82 4.98 -0.99
N THR A 248 16.49 4.53 -2.06
CA THR A 248 17.94 4.30 -2.07
C THR A 248 18.71 5.62 -1.90
N SER A 249 18.27 6.70 -2.55
CA SER A 249 18.92 8.01 -2.38
C SER A 249 18.76 8.55 -0.96
N ILE A 250 17.59 8.35 -0.32
CA ILE A 250 17.38 8.66 1.10
C ILE A 250 18.25 7.78 2.01
N TRP A 251 18.39 6.50 1.68
CA TRP A 251 19.16 5.53 2.46
C TRP A 251 20.65 5.90 2.57
N TYR A 252 21.28 6.21 1.42
CA TYR A 252 22.69 6.60 1.35
C TYR A 252 22.93 8.10 1.60
N GLY A 253 21.94 8.97 1.45
CA GLY A 253 22.09 10.41 1.63
C GLY A 253 23.13 11.07 0.71
N SER A 254 23.32 12.39 0.86
CA SER A 254 24.34 13.13 0.10
C SER A 254 25.77 12.75 0.48
N GLU A 255 26.01 12.55 1.78
CA GLU A 255 27.35 12.35 2.35
C GLU A 255 27.93 10.95 2.09
N MET A 256 27.05 9.95 1.95
CA MET A 256 27.41 8.54 1.83
C MET A 256 27.06 7.94 0.46
N GLY A 257 26.78 8.79 -0.53
CA GLY A 257 26.47 8.37 -1.91
C GLY A 257 27.58 7.55 -2.59
N PHE A 258 28.85 7.77 -2.21
CA PHE A 258 29.96 6.96 -2.73
C PHE A 258 29.87 5.48 -2.31
N LEU A 259 29.25 5.16 -1.16
CA LEU A 259 29.07 3.78 -0.73
C LEU A 259 28.18 3.03 -1.72
N GLN A 260 27.24 3.69 -2.40
CA GLN A 260 26.36 3.04 -3.36
C GLN A 260 27.15 2.43 -4.52
N SER A 261 28.13 3.14 -5.06
CA SER A 261 28.93 2.74 -6.22
C SER A 261 30.04 1.71 -5.91
N LEU A 262 30.29 1.42 -4.62
CA LEU A 262 31.29 0.42 -4.24
C LEU A 262 30.81 -1.02 -4.48
N ASN A 263 31.74 -1.84 -4.97
CA ASN A 263 31.56 -3.29 -5.06
C ASN A 263 31.33 -3.89 -3.66
N TRP A 264 30.62 -5.02 -3.59
CA TRP A 264 30.32 -5.70 -2.33
C TRP A 264 31.56 -5.96 -1.47
N TRP A 265 32.67 -6.40 -2.06
CA TRP A 265 33.94 -6.60 -1.34
C TRP A 265 34.51 -5.32 -0.71
N ARG A 266 34.38 -4.18 -1.40
CA ARG A 266 34.82 -2.88 -0.87
C ARG A 266 33.90 -2.38 0.23
N LYS A 267 32.58 -2.63 0.12
CA LYS A 267 31.61 -2.36 1.19
C LYS A 267 31.92 -3.17 2.45
N LEU A 268 32.23 -4.46 2.28
CA LEU A 268 32.60 -5.33 3.39
C LEU A 268 33.89 -4.86 4.07
N LEU A 269 34.93 -4.53 3.28
CA LEU A 269 36.18 -4.00 3.79
C LEU A 269 35.96 -2.68 4.55
N PHE A 270 35.15 -1.78 4.01
CA PHE A 270 34.78 -0.54 4.69
C PHE A 270 34.09 -0.83 6.02
N GLY A 271 33.16 -1.79 6.07
CA GLY A 271 32.50 -2.21 7.31
C GLY A 271 33.49 -2.72 8.36
N ILE A 272 34.42 -3.61 7.98
CA ILE A 272 35.45 -4.14 8.89
C ILE A 272 36.32 -3.03 9.46
N ILE A 273 36.72 -2.06 8.63
CA ILE A 273 37.52 -0.92 9.07
C ILE A 273 36.67 0.01 9.95
N TYR A 274 35.40 0.24 9.62
CA TYR A 274 34.53 1.19 10.29
C TYR A 274 34.13 0.76 11.71
N ILE A 275 33.82 -0.52 11.92
CA ILE A 275 33.35 -1.09 13.21
C ILE A 275 34.22 -0.68 14.43
N PRO A 276 35.56 -0.83 14.44
CA PRO A 276 36.38 -0.45 15.59
C PRO A 276 36.38 1.06 15.89
N PHE A 277 36.09 1.91 14.89
CA PHE A 277 36.02 3.36 15.08
C PHE A 277 34.63 3.87 15.49
N VAL A 278 33.58 3.03 15.45
CA VAL A 278 32.22 3.38 15.90
C VAL A 278 32.17 4.05 17.28
N PRO A 279 32.82 3.54 18.35
CA PRO A 279 32.75 4.18 19.67
C PRO A 279 33.32 5.60 19.65
N PHE A 280 34.36 5.86 18.85
CA PHE A 280 34.94 7.20 18.69
C PHE A 280 33.97 8.14 17.94
N PHE A 281 33.32 7.66 16.89
CA PHE A 281 32.30 8.44 16.17
C PHE A 281 31.10 8.77 17.07
N CYS A 282 30.62 7.82 17.90
CA CYS A 282 29.55 8.06 18.87
C CYS A 282 29.94 9.12 19.91
N ALA A 283 31.15 9.07 20.45
CA ALA A 283 31.65 10.09 21.38
C ALA A 283 31.72 11.47 20.70
N ALA A 284 32.22 11.53 19.46
CA ALA A 284 32.28 12.75 18.67
C ALA A 284 30.87 13.32 18.37
N TYR A 285 29.87 12.47 18.15
CA TYR A 285 28.48 12.88 17.95
C TYR A 285 27.88 13.59 19.17
N ILE A 286 28.20 13.11 20.39
CA ILE A 286 27.73 13.72 21.65
C ILE A 286 28.41 15.07 21.89
N ILE A 287 29.71 15.17 21.61
CA ILE A 287 30.51 16.37 21.89
C ILE A 287 30.25 17.48 20.85
N ALA A 288 30.12 17.12 19.57
CA ALA A 288 30.02 18.08 18.46
C ALA A 288 28.87 17.72 17.48
N PRO A 289 27.60 18.00 17.86
CA PRO A 289 26.43 17.60 17.09
C PRO A 289 26.26 18.31 15.74
N ASN A 290 26.98 19.41 15.48
CA ASN A 290 26.90 20.18 14.22
C ASN A 290 28.09 19.92 13.27
N SER A 291 28.89 18.88 13.52
CA SER A 291 30.04 18.53 12.68
C SER A 291 29.65 17.73 11.42
N LYS A 292 30.55 17.65 10.43
CA LYS A 292 30.35 16.76 9.26
C LYS A 292 30.26 15.29 9.68
N ALA A 293 31.00 14.89 10.71
CA ALA A 293 30.96 13.53 11.26
C ALA A 293 29.57 13.20 11.84
N SER A 294 28.91 14.16 12.51
CA SER A 294 27.57 13.95 13.03
C SER A 294 26.51 13.92 11.92
N ALA A 295 26.70 14.67 10.83
CA ALA A 295 25.85 14.57 9.63
C ALA A 295 25.91 13.17 9.00
N VAL A 296 27.11 12.59 8.90
CA VAL A 296 27.32 11.20 8.44
C VAL A 296 26.60 10.19 9.34
N MET A 297 26.69 10.34 10.66
CA MET A 297 26.00 9.44 11.61
C MET A 297 24.48 9.57 11.58
N ARG A 298 23.93 10.70 11.10
CA ARG A 298 22.48 10.86 10.92
C ARG A 298 21.94 10.07 9.73
N CYS A 299 22.81 9.64 8.80
CA CYS A 299 22.47 8.86 7.62
C CYS A 299 21.88 7.48 7.99
N PRO A 300 20.78 7.03 7.34
CA PRO A 300 20.14 5.75 7.64
C PRO A 300 21.07 4.52 7.54
N VAL A 301 21.88 4.43 6.48
CA VAL A 301 22.89 3.35 6.31
C VAL A 301 23.79 3.23 7.54
N ILE A 302 24.32 4.35 8.01
CA ILE A 302 25.30 4.35 9.11
C ILE A 302 24.62 3.98 10.42
N LYS A 303 23.39 4.45 10.67
CA LYS A 303 22.58 3.99 11.82
C LYS A 303 22.33 2.49 11.78
N PHE A 304 22.01 1.94 10.60
CA PHE A 304 21.81 0.51 10.44
C PHE A 304 23.10 -0.28 10.69
N VAL A 305 24.22 0.15 10.11
CA VAL A 305 25.52 -0.52 10.28
C VAL A 305 25.98 -0.47 11.74
N THR A 306 25.85 0.69 12.40
CA THR A 306 26.24 0.85 13.82
C THR A 306 25.38 -0.01 14.75
N HIS A 307 24.05 -0.02 14.55
CA HIS A 307 23.16 -0.88 15.31
C HIS A 307 23.47 -2.37 15.09
N THR A 308 23.63 -2.79 13.84
CA THR A 308 24.00 -4.18 13.50
C THR A 308 25.36 -4.58 14.07
N ALA A 309 26.36 -3.70 13.99
CA ALA A 309 27.68 -3.92 14.57
C ALA A 309 27.61 -4.08 16.10
N SER A 310 26.83 -3.23 16.78
CA SER A 310 26.59 -3.33 18.22
C SER A 310 26.01 -4.70 18.61
N HIS A 311 24.99 -5.19 17.88
CA HIS A 311 24.41 -6.52 18.08
C HIS A 311 25.43 -7.64 17.84
N ILE A 312 26.24 -7.55 16.79
CA ILE A 312 27.30 -8.56 16.52
C ILE A 312 28.35 -8.56 17.65
N CYS A 313 28.81 -7.39 18.09
CA CYS A 313 29.74 -7.26 19.21
C CYS A 313 29.15 -7.86 20.49
N PHE A 314 27.86 -7.64 20.76
CA PHE A 314 27.16 -8.25 21.88
C PHE A 314 27.15 -9.78 21.79
N LEU A 315 26.83 -10.35 20.62
CA LEU A 315 26.87 -11.80 20.41
C LEU A 315 28.29 -12.38 20.61
N ILE A 316 29.33 -11.65 20.19
CA ILE A 316 30.73 -12.05 20.44
C ILE A 316 31.06 -12.02 21.93
N LEU A 317 30.65 -10.97 22.65
CA LEU A 317 30.85 -10.88 24.11
C LEU A 317 30.10 -11.99 24.85
N LEU A 318 28.88 -12.32 24.42
CA LEU A 318 28.09 -13.41 24.98
C LEU A 318 28.74 -14.77 24.71
N ALA A 319 29.24 -15.01 23.50
CA ALA A 319 29.98 -16.21 23.16
C ALA A 319 31.27 -16.32 24.00
N ALA A 320 32.04 -15.24 24.10
CA ALA A 320 33.26 -15.19 24.91
C ALA A 320 32.97 -15.43 26.40
N ALA A 321 31.89 -14.86 26.95
CA ALA A 321 31.44 -15.12 28.31
C ALA A 321 31.07 -16.60 28.50
N THR A 322 30.33 -17.17 27.55
CA THR A 322 29.94 -18.59 27.56
C THR A 322 31.15 -19.50 27.53
N PHE A 323 32.11 -19.28 26.62
CA PHE A 323 33.32 -20.10 26.53
C PHE A 323 34.22 -19.97 27.78
N ARG A 324 34.35 -18.75 28.35
CA ARG A 324 35.12 -18.57 29.59
C ARG A 324 34.44 -19.21 30.80
N LEU A 325 33.12 -19.23 30.87
CA LEU A 325 32.39 -19.98 31.90
C LEU A 325 32.67 -21.48 31.79
N THR A 326 32.71 -22.03 30.58
CA THR A 326 33.05 -23.43 30.33
C THR A 326 34.50 -23.75 30.75
N GLU A 327 35.46 -22.90 30.39
CA GLU A 327 36.87 -23.09 30.74
C GLU A 327 37.11 -23.00 32.27
N ASN A 328 36.52 -22.00 32.94
CA ASN A 328 36.62 -21.86 34.38
C ASN A 328 35.94 -23.02 35.14
N ALA A 329 34.80 -23.53 34.64
CA ALA A 329 34.14 -24.70 35.23
C ALA A 329 34.99 -25.96 35.10
N ILE A 330 35.67 -26.15 33.97
CA ILE A 330 36.57 -27.29 33.74
C ILE A 330 37.83 -27.16 34.61
N HIS A 331 38.42 -25.97 34.74
CA HIS A 331 39.64 -25.76 35.54
C HIS A 331 39.40 -25.96 37.05
N ILE A 332 38.26 -25.50 37.59
CA ILE A 332 37.87 -25.75 38.99
C ILE A 332 37.72 -27.26 39.23
N SER A 333 37.18 -28.01 38.26
CA SER A 333 36.97 -29.45 38.42
C SER A 333 38.25 -30.31 38.40
N SER A 334 39.38 -29.79 37.91
CA SER A 334 40.46 -30.67 37.42
C SER A 334 41.82 -30.61 38.14
N THR A 335 42.14 -29.64 39.02
CA THR A 335 43.55 -29.58 39.48
C THR A 335 43.90 -29.21 40.94
N ASP A 336 43.13 -28.44 41.72
CA ASP A 336 43.63 -27.98 43.04
C ASP A 336 42.87 -28.48 44.29
N GLU A 337 41.60 -28.89 44.20
CA GLU A 337 40.84 -29.28 45.41
C GLU A 337 41.09 -30.72 45.88
N LEU A 338 41.64 -31.59 45.03
CA LEU A 338 41.96 -32.97 45.44
C LEU A 338 43.17 -33.05 46.39
N ASN A 339 44.03 -32.02 46.39
CA ASN A 339 45.32 -32.02 47.08
C ASN A 339 45.46 -30.96 48.20
N SER A 340 44.41 -30.20 48.52
CA SER A 340 44.47 -29.25 49.63
C SER A 340 44.55 -29.98 50.98
N ALA A 341 45.51 -29.56 51.82
CA ALA A 341 45.87 -30.24 53.07
C ALA A 341 44.75 -30.30 54.13
N GLN A 342 43.65 -29.56 53.93
CA GLN A 342 42.49 -29.53 54.84
C GLN A 342 41.58 -30.76 54.74
N HIS A 343 41.51 -31.45 53.60
CA HIS A 343 40.58 -32.57 53.42
C HIS A 343 41.18 -33.96 53.63
N LYS A 344 42.48 -34.05 53.96
CA LYS A 344 43.18 -35.34 54.09
C LYS A 344 42.76 -36.17 55.31
N ASN A 345 42.13 -35.54 56.31
CA ASN A 345 41.79 -36.16 57.60
C ASN A 345 40.27 -36.39 57.82
N MET A 346 39.43 -36.27 56.77
CA MET A 346 37.97 -36.37 56.89
C MET A 346 37.45 -37.70 56.31
N PRO A 347 36.45 -38.37 56.92
CA PRO A 347 35.85 -39.59 56.37
C PRO A 347 35.27 -39.36 54.96
N PRO A 348 35.27 -40.38 54.08
CA PRO A 348 35.04 -40.23 52.65
C PRO A 348 33.68 -39.61 52.30
N ASP A 349 32.62 -39.91 53.06
CA ASP A 349 31.27 -39.40 52.81
C ASP A 349 31.10 -37.91 53.18
N GLU A 350 31.86 -37.43 54.16
CA GLU A 350 31.81 -36.03 54.61
C GLU A 350 32.71 -35.14 53.74
N ARG A 351 33.76 -35.73 53.17
CA ARG A 351 34.66 -35.10 52.19
C ARG A 351 33.95 -34.81 50.86
N THR A 352 33.12 -35.72 50.37
CA THR A 352 32.32 -35.51 49.15
C THR A 352 31.21 -34.48 49.37
N HIS A 353 30.54 -34.52 50.52
CA HIS A 353 29.49 -33.55 50.85
C HIS A 353 30.03 -32.13 51.07
N SER A 354 31.21 -31.97 51.68
CA SER A 354 31.84 -30.66 51.87
C SER A 354 32.36 -30.08 50.54
N LEU A 355 33.02 -30.89 49.70
CA LEU A 355 33.42 -30.49 48.35
C LEU A 355 32.22 -30.10 47.49
N LEU A 356 31.13 -30.86 47.53
CA LEU A 356 29.88 -30.50 46.85
C LEU A 356 29.30 -29.19 47.39
N LYS A 357 29.38 -28.94 48.70
CA LYS A 357 28.84 -27.72 49.33
C LYS A 357 29.70 -26.49 49.06
N GLU A 358 31.01 -26.63 48.89
CA GLU A 358 31.92 -25.55 48.47
C GLU A 358 31.84 -25.28 46.97
N THR A 359 31.80 -26.31 46.11
CA THR A 359 31.60 -26.14 44.66
C THR A 359 30.20 -25.60 44.31
N LEU A 360 29.17 -25.92 45.10
CA LEU A 360 27.82 -25.35 44.95
C LEU A 360 27.65 -23.98 45.62
N ARG A 361 28.60 -23.54 46.45
CA ARG A 361 28.62 -22.15 46.94
C ARG A 361 29.26 -21.33 45.82
N PRO A 362 28.53 -20.40 45.16
CA PRO A 362 29.17 -19.53 44.19
C PRO A 362 30.21 -18.70 44.94
N ALA A 363 31.49 -19.09 44.82
CA ALA A 363 32.61 -18.28 45.25
C ALA A 363 32.40 -16.90 44.65
N ASN A 364 32.28 -15.87 45.49
CA ASN A 364 32.01 -14.47 45.14
C ASN A 364 32.43 -14.19 43.70
N THR A 365 31.47 -14.30 42.78
CA THR A 365 31.74 -14.11 41.36
C THR A 365 31.95 -12.62 41.20
N LEU A 366 33.20 -12.20 41.37
CA LEU A 366 33.68 -10.90 40.92
C LEU A 366 33.22 -10.80 39.47
N LEU A 367 32.18 -9.99 39.26
CA LEU A 367 31.51 -9.83 37.99
C LEU A 367 32.60 -9.50 36.98
N THR A 368 32.88 -10.43 36.08
CA THR A 368 34.00 -10.27 35.15
C THR A 368 33.73 -9.04 34.30
N HIS A 369 34.77 -8.33 33.85
CA HIS A 369 34.60 -7.13 33.02
C HIS A 369 33.69 -7.40 31.79
N VAL A 370 33.70 -8.62 31.25
CA VAL A 370 32.82 -9.07 30.17
C VAL A 370 31.35 -9.11 30.60
N GLN A 371 31.06 -9.64 31.80
CA GLN A 371 29.70 -9.68 32.36
C GLN A 371 29.18 -8.29 32.70
N ILE A 372 30.05 -7.38 33.19
CA ILE A 372 29.69 -5.97 33.41
C ILE A 372 29.25 -5.33 32.09
N CYS A 373 30.03 -5.49 31.01
CA CYS A 373 29.69 -4.97 29.69
C CYS A 373 28.37 -5.53 29.14
N ILE A 374 28.10 -6.82 29.36
CA ILE A 374 26.83 -7.46 28.95
C ILE A 374 25.65 -6.85 29.70
N VAL A 375 25.77 -6.64 31.02
CA VAL A 375 24.70 -6.02 31.84
C VAL A 375 24.44 -4.58 31.39
N PHE A 376 25.48 -3.78 31.16
CA PHE A 376 25.31 -2.42 30.64
C PHE A 376 24.66 -2.39 29.25
N TRP A 377 24.98 -3.34 28.39
CA TRP A 377 24.35 -3.45 27.07
C TRP A 377 22.87 -3.82 27.17
N ILE A 378 22.50 -4.76 28.05
CA ILE A 378 21.10 -5.14 28.29
C ILE A 378 20.30 -3.96 28.89
N LEU A 379 20.91 -3.16 29.76
CA LEU A 379 20.26 -1.99 30.37
C LEU A 379 20.08 -0.82 29.39
N GLY A 380 20.95 -0.71 28.37
CA GLY A 380 20.94 0.38 27.39
C GLY A 380 20.31 0.04 26.04
N GLY A 381 19.92 -1.23 25.83
CA GLY A 381 19.34 -1.75 24.58
C GLY A 381 17.87 -1.46 24.39
#